data_AF-A0A6J7TQR0-F1
#
_entry.id   AF-A0A6J7TQR0-F1
#
_cell.length_a   1.000
_cell.length_b   1.000
_cell.length_c   1.000
_cell.angle_alpha   90.00
_cell.angle_beta   90.00
_cell.angle_gamma   90.00
#
_symmetry.space_group_name_H-M   'P 1'
#
loop_
_entity.id
_entity.type
_entity.pdbx_description
1 polymer ?
#
loop_
_entity_poly.entity_id
_entity_poly.type
_entity_poly.pdbx_seq_one_letter_code
_entity_poly.pdbx_strand_id
1 'polypeptide(L)'
;MKAMQKRALMSIFDALEEKKNGTHLFVSHGDVLKALVASLLKMKLDDFQSLVIDPASVTVIDFDGSKSRLLAFNDSHSPIAPMTSMEKSTKALLGGGARSSRSGKK
;
A
#
# COMPACT_ATOMS: atom_id res chain seq x y z
N MET A 1 2.29 17.92 10.75
CA MET A 1 1.82 16.81 9.88
C MET A 1 2.49 16.76 8.51
N LYS A 2 2.44 17.80 7.66
CA LYS A 2 3.07 17.78 6.31
C LYS A 2 4.55 17.34 6.28
N ALA A 3 5.34 17.81 7.25
CA ALA A 3 6.75 17.40 7.36
C ALA A 3 6.93 15.90 7.65
N MET A 4 6.07 15.32 8.50
CA MET A 4 6.07 13.88 8.81
C MET A 4 5.68 13.05 7.58
N GLN A 5 4.59 13.44 6.92
CA GLN A 5 4.12 12.82 5.68
C GLN A 5 5.21 12.81 4.60
N LYS A 6 5.88 13.96 4.40
CA LYS A 6 6.98 14.07 3.44
C LYS A 6 8.10 13.07 3.76
N ARG A 7 8.55 13.00 5.02
CA ARG A 7 9.59 12.05 5.44
C ARG A 7 9.17 10.60 5.21
N ALA A 8 7.93 10.26 5.55
CA ALA A 8 7.40 8.91 5.35
C ALA A 8 7.36 8.55 3.86
N LEU A 9 6.92 9.46 2.98
CA LEU A 9 6.96 9.24 1.53
C LEU A 9 8.38 9.07 0.99
N MET A 10 9.35 9.86 1.46
CA MET A 10 10.74 9.71 1.03
C MET A 10 11.26 8.30 1.32
N SER A 11 10.96 7.71 2.48
CA SER A 11 11.37 6.33 2.77
C SER A 11 10.82 5.28 1.79
N ILE A 12 9.65 5.52 1.17
CA ILE A 12 9.12 4.66 0.12
C ILE A 12 9.93 4.84 -1.16
N PHE A 13 10.17 6.09 -1.56
CA PHE A 13 10.92 6.38 -2.78
C PHE A 13 12.35 5.86 -2.70
N ASP A 14 13.02 6.02 -1.57
CA ASP A 14 14.35 5.49 -1.32
C ASP A 14 14.36 3.95 -1.44
N ALA A 15 13.37 3.27 -0.85
CA ALA A 15 13.24 1.80 -0.97
C ALA A 15 12.97 1.34 -2.43
N LEU A 16 12.22 2.12 -3.20
CA LEU A 16 11.97 1.84 -4.62
C LEU A 16 13.21 2.09 -5.49
N GLU A 17 14.05 3.06 -5.13
CA GLU A 17 15.33 3.28 -5.79
C GLU A 17 16.28 2.11 -5.56
N GLU A 18 16.35 1.60 -4.33
CA GLU A 18 17.16 0.42 -3.99
C GLU A 18 16.64 -0.85 -4.70
N LYS A 19 15.33 -1.09 -4.69
CA LYS A 19 14.72 -2.25 -5.35
C LYS A 19 13.37 -1.93 -5.97
N LYS A 20 13.41 -1.59 -7.27
CA LYS A 20 12.22 -1.29 -8.08
C LYS A 20 11.21 -2.44 -8.14
N ASN A 21 11.70 -3.67 -8.35
CA ASN A 21 10.86 -4.86 -8.45
C ASN A 21 10.97 -5.72 -7.18
N GLY A 22 10.04 -5.51 -6.26
CA GLY A 22 9.94 -6.34 -5.06
C GLY A 22 8.72 -6.02 -4.22
N THR A 23 8.56 -6.77 -3.14
CA THR A 23 7.62 -6.47 -2.07
C THR A 23 8.42 -5.80 -0.96
N HIS A 24 7.94 -4.65 -0.49
CA HIS A 24 8.55 -3.87 0.58
C HIS A 24 7.64 -3.91 1.81
N LEU A 25 8.23 -4.09 3.00
CA LEU A 25 7.50 -4.08 4.27
C LEU A 25 7.90 -2.85 5.07
N PHE A 26 6.93 -2.01 5.41
CA PHE A 26 7.11 -0.85 6.26
C PHE A 26 6.35 -1.07 7.56
N VAL A 27 7.05 -0.89 8.68
CA VAL A 27 6.46 -0.96 10.03
C VAL A 27 6.57 0.42 10.66
N SER A 28 5.43 0.95 11.11
CA SER A 28 5.36 2.28 11.71
C SER A 28 4.15 2.38 12.65
N HIS A 29 3.84 3.59 13.11
CA HIS A 29 2.67 3.89 13.94
C HIS A 29 1.45 4.29 13.11
N GLY A 30 0.26 4.21 13.72
CA GLY A 30 -1.02 4.46 13.06
C GLY A 30 -1.08 5.78 12.30
N ASP A 31 -0.75 6.91 12.91
CA ASP A 31 -0.86 8.22 12.24
C ASP A 31 0.12 8.41 11.09
N VAL A 32 1.31 7.80 11.16
CA VAL A 32 2.28 7.82 10.06
C VAL A 32 1.74 7.02 8.89
N LEU A 33 1.20 5.83 9.15
CA LEU A 33 0.61 4.97 8.14
C LEU A 33 -0.65 5.60 7.51
N LYS A 34 -1.54 6.21 8.31
CA LYS A 34 -2.72 6.94 7.80
C LYS A 34 -2.32 8.07 6.86
N ALA A 35 -1.34 8.89 7.26
CA ALA A 35 -0.85 9.99 6.42
C ALA A 35 -0.23 9.48 5.11
N LEU A 36 0.46 8.33 5.15
CA LEU A 36 1.09 7.69 4.01
C LEU A 36 0.07 7.07 3.06
N VAL A 37 -0.93 6.36 3.58
CA VAL A 37 -2.06 5.82 2.80
C VAL A 37 -2.82 6.98 2.13
N ALA A 38 -3.16 8.03 2.89
CA ALA A 38 -3.83 9.21 2.34
C ALA A 38 -3.02 9.86 1.21
N SER A 39 -1.71 10.01 1.38
CA SER A 39 -0.82 10.51 0.31
C SER A 39 -0.85 9.65 -0.94
N LEU A 40 -0.66 8.34 -0.78
CA LEU A 40 -0.56 7.43 -1.91
C LEU A 40 -1.87 7.41 -2.68
N LEU A 41 -3.01 7.42 -1.99
CA LEU A 41 -4.35 7.44 -2.60
C LEU A 41 -4.78 8.83 -3.09
N LYS A 42 -3.91 9.85 -2.99
CA LYS A 42 -4.19 11.24 -3.40
C LYS A 42 -5.40 11.84 -2.68
N MET A 43 -5.65 11.39 -1.45
CA MET A 43 -6.62 11.99 -0.55
C MET A 43 -6.08 13.31 0.00
N LYS A 44 -6.96 14.22 0.40
CA LYS A 44 -6.52 15.41 1.14
C LYS A 44 -5.95 14.95 2.47
N LEU A 45 -4.85 15.59 2.89
CA LEU A 45 -4.21 15.20 4.14
C LEU A 45 -5.14 15.38 5.33
N ASP A 46 -6.07 16.34 5.30
CA ASP A 46 -6.99 16.58 6.42
C ASP A 46 -7.99 15.42 6.62
N ASP A 47 -8.26 14.65 5.56
CA ASP A 47 -9.19 13.51 5.58
C ASP A 47 -8.54 12.24 6.17
N PHE A 48 -7.25 12.26 6.51
CA PHE A 48 -6.55 11.09 7.06
C PHE A 48 -7.14 10.59 8.39
N GLN A 49 -7.83 11.47 9.12
CA GLN A 49 -8.48 11.13 10.40
C GLN A 49 -9.65 10.15 10.20
N SER A 50 -10.25 10.12 9.00
CA SER A 50 -11.29 9.16 8.63
C SER A 50 -10.75 7.74 8.40
N LEU A 51 -9.43 7.57 8.28
CA LEU A 51 -8.80 6.27 8.18
C LEU A 51 -8.57 5.68 9.57
N VAL A 52 -8.97 4.41 9.75
CA VAL A 52 -8.70 3.63 10.96
C VAL A 52 -7.66 2.58 10.63
N ILE A 53 -6.60 2.50 11.44
CA ILE A 53 -5.55 1.49 11.34
C ILE A 53 -5.37 0.92 12.74
N ASP A 54 -5.74 -0.35 12.90
CA ASP A 54 -5.72 -1.08 14.16
C ASP A 54 -4.33 -1.65 14.44
N PRO A 55 -3.99 -1.90 15.71
CA PRO A 55 -2.76 -2.59 16.07
C PRO A 55 -2.65 -3.95 15.38
N ALA A 56 -1.45 -4.29 14.92
CA ALA A 56 -1.15 -5.53 14.20
C ALA A 56 -1.99 -5.75 12.91
N SER A 57 -2.63 -4.70 12.37
CA SER A 57 -3.24 -4.74 11.05
C SER A 57 -2.21 -4.53 9.94
N VAL A 58 -2.56 -4.97 8.74
CA VAL A 58 -1.76 -4.82 7.53
C VAL A 58 -2.57 -4.09 6.46
N THR A 59 -1.92 -3.15 5.80
CA THR A 59 -2.45 -2.44 4.63
C THR A 59 -1.54 -2.75 3.45
N VAL A 60 -2.14 -3.22 2.35
CA VAL A 60 -1.41 -3.63 1.15
C VAL A 60 -1.73 -2.67 0.01
N ILE A 61 -0.69 -2.03 -0.52
CA ILE A 61 -0.79 -1.10 -1.65
C ILE A 61 0.08 -1.61 -2.79
N ASP A 62 -0.51 -1.72 -3.97
CA ASP A 62 0.21 -1.90 -5.22
C ASP A 62 0.63 -0.52 -5.74
N PHE A 63 1.92 -0.32 -5.95
CA PHE A 63 2.50 0.98 -6.28
C PHE A 63 3.54 0.84 -7.39
N ASP A 64 3.37 1.61 -8.48
CA ASP A 64 4.28 1.61 -9.63
C ASP A 64 5.29 2.77 -9.64
N GLY A 65 5.36 3.53 -8.54
CA GLY A 65 6.14 4.75 -8.43
C GLY A 65 5.36 6.03 -8.74
N SER A 66 4.20 5.91 -9.41
CA SER A 66 3.37 7.07 -9.80
C SER A 66 1.89 6.91 -9.45
N LYS A 67 1.36 5.70 -9.58
CA LYS A 67 -0.01 5.30 -9.32
C LYS A 67 -0.01 4.27 -8.21
N SER A 68 -0.99 4.42 -7.33
CA SER A 68 -1.24 3.53 -6.22
C SER A 68 -2.59 2.85 -6.40
N ARG A 69 -2.72 1.65 -5.83
CA ARG A 69 -4.00 0.98 -5.64
C ARG A 69 -4.00 0.26 -4.31
N LEU A 70 -5.04 0.51 -3.51
CA LEU A 70 -5.29 -0.20 -2.27
C LEU A 70 -5.82 -1.61 -2.59
N LEU A 71 -5.13 -2.64 -2.12
CA LEU A 71 -5.55 -4.04 -2.26
C LEU A 71 -6.25 -4.55 -1.01
N ALA A 72 -5.71 -4.19 0.16
CA ALA A 72 -6.27 -4.47 1.46
C ALA A 72 -5.99 -3.29 2.39
N PHE A 73 -6.91 -3.00 3.29
CA PHE A 73 -6.83 -1.89 4.23
C PHE A 73 -7.24 -2.36 5.60
N ASN A 74 -6.38 -2.08 6.60
CA ASN A 74 -6.64 -2.43 7.99
C ASN A 74 -7.01 -3.92 8.17
N ASP A 75 -6.32 -4.83 7.49
CA ASP A 75 -6.62 -6.26 7.52
C ASP A 75 -5.75 -6.98 8.56
N SER A 76 -6.39 -7.65 9.52
CA SER A 76 -5.73 -8.42 10.59
C SER A 76 -5.94 -9.93 10.47
N HIS A 77 -6.77 -10.38 9.52
CA HIS A 77 -7.26 -11.77 9.49
C HIS A 77 -6.90 -12.50 8.19
N SER A 78 -6.74 -11.79 7.07
CA SER A 78 -6.49 -12.43 5.78
C SER A 78 -5.02 -12.85 5.62
N PRO A 79 -4.75 -13.99 4.95
CA PRO A 79 -3.40 -14.31 4.51
C PRO A 79 -2.88 -13.25 3.53
N ILE A 80 -1.69 -12.71 3.79
CA ILE A 80 -1.08 -11.64 2.99
C ILE A 80 -0.34 -12.19 1.76
N ALA A 81 0.13 -13.44 1.84
CA ALA A 81 0.92 -14.08 0.78
C ALA A 81 0.26 -14.10 -0.61
N PRO A 82 -1.06 -14.34 -0.75
CA PRO A 82 -1.75 -14.21 -2.02
C PRO A 82 -1.62 -12.80 -2.62
N MET A 83 -1.72 -11.76 -1.79
CA MET A 83 -1.71 -10.36 -2.22
C MET A 83 -0.33 -9.89 -2.72
N THR A 84 0.75 -10.47 -2.20
CA THR A 84 2.12 -10.15 -2.62
C THR A 84 2.56 -10.91 -3.87
N SER A 85 1.88 -12.01 -4.20
CA SER A 85 2.15 -12.84 -5.40
C SER A 85 1.35 -12.44 -6.64
N MET A 86 0.44 -11.46 -6.52
CA MET A 86 -0.43 -11.04 -7.62
C MET A 86 0.37 -10.38 -8.73
N GLU A 87 -0.07 -10.52 -9.99
CA GLU A 87 0.50 -9.73 -11.08
C GLU A 87 0.31 -8.23 -10.80
N LYS A 88 1.44 -7.55 -10.63
CA LYS A 88 1.52 -6.09 -10.50
C LYS A 88 1.02 -5.47 -11.80
N SER A 89 -0.22 -4.99 -11.79
CA SER A 89 -0.83 -4.35 -12.95
C SER A 89 -1.61 -3.15 -12.47
N THR A 90 -1.08 -1.95 -12.63
CA THR A 90 -1.76 -0.69 -12.28
C THR A 90 -2.79 -0.26 -13.33
N LYS A 91 -3.15 -1.15 -14.27
CA LYS A 91 -4.29 -0.95 -15.17
C LYS A 91 -5.56 -0.82 -14.33
N ALA A 92 -6.32 0.25 -14.57
CA ALA A 92 -7.62 0.45 -13.95
C ALA A 92 -8.52 -0.73 -14.35
N LEU A 93 -8.91 -1.53 -13.37
CA LEU A 93 -9.94 -2.54 -13.57
C LEU A 93 -11.27 -1.83 -13.37
N LEU A 94 -12.14 -1.92 -14.36
CA LEU A 94 -13.52 -1.44 -14.25
C LEU A 94 -14.33 -2.59 -13.63
N GLY A 95 -14.88 -2.38 -12.43
CA GLY A 95 -15.74 -3.36 -11.73
C GLY A 95 -15.02 -4.35 -10.81
N GLY A 96 -15.69 -5.46 -10.49
CA GLY A 96 -15.28 -6.48 -9.51
C GLY A 96 -14.15 -7.38 -9.99
N GLY A 97 -12.99 -6.79 -10.30
CA GLY A 97 -11.82 -7.47 -10.82
C GLY A 97 -11.25 -8.51 -9.86
N ALA A 98 -11.83 -9.70 -9.84
CA ALA A 98 -11.24 -10.90 -9.26
C ALA A 98 -9.94 -11.18 -10.02
N ARG A 99 -8.81 -10.75 -9.44
CA ARG A 99 -7.49 -11.04 -10.02
C ARG A 99 -7.19 -12.52 -9.83
N SER A 100 -6.82 -13.17 -10.91
CA SER A 100 -6.22 -14.51 -10.85
C SER A 100 -4.89 -14.44 -10.09
N SER A 101 -4.76 -15.18 -9.00
CA SER A 101 -3.45 -15.48 -8.42
C SER A 101 -2.65 -16.33 -9.41
N ARG A 102 -1.42 -15.95 -9.73
CA ARG A 102 -0.54 -16.80 -10.54
C ARG A 102 -0.06 -17.94 -9.63
N SER A 103 -0.66 -19.12 -9.73
CA SER A 103 -0.06 -20.34 -9.19
C SER A 103 1.23 -20.59 -9.99
N GLY A 104 2.37 -20.34 -9.39
CA GLY A 104 3.66 -20.67 -9.97
C GLY A 104 3.75 -22.19 -10.11
N LYS A 105 3.70 -22.71 -11.34
CA LYS A 105 4.37 -23.98 -11.65
C LYS A 105 5.87 -23.72 -11.58
N LYS A 106 6.50 -24.09 -10.47
CA LYS A 106 7.83 -24.72 -10.39
C LYS A 106 8.13 -25.10 -8.95
#